data_AF-A0A1G7Y6X8-F1
#
_entry.id   AF-A0A1G7Y6X8-F1
#
_cell.length_a   1.000
_cell.length_b   1.000
_cell.length_c   1.000
_cell.angle_alpha   90.00
_cell.angle_beta   90.00
_cell.angle_gamma   90.00
#
_symmetry.space_group_name_H-M   'P 1'
#
loop_
_entity.id
_entity.type
_entity.pdbx_description
1 polymer ?
#
loop_
_entity_poly.entity_id
_entity_poly.type
_entity_poly.pdbx_seq_one_letter_code
_entity_poly.pdbx_strand_id
1 'polypeptide(L)'
;MPTFAPRSEPIKKREQVTQREKELVLALKNQLPVNKLEKLAEKYRQAQLSFLKAQLHVIREQELQKRKTTMKQANIEQEILTCSNKSVAELINEAQKLH
;
A
#
# COMPACT_ATOMS: atom_id res chain seq x y z
N MET A 1 -10.72 24.23 21.44
CA MET A 1 -10.13 22.95 20.98
C MET A 1 -9.75 23.09 19.52
N PRO A 2 -8.58 22.61 19.07
CA PRO A 2 -8.27 22.63 17.65
C PRO A 2 -9.22 21.66 16.92
N THR A 3 -10.12 22.23 16.12
CA THR A 3 -11.06 21.53 15.24
C THR A 3 -10.33 21.06 14.00
N PHE A 4 -9.55 19.98 14.12
CA PHE A 4 -9.03 19.32 12.93
C PHE A 4 -10.15 18.51 12.28
N ALA A 5 -10.49 18.86 11.04
CA ALA A 5 -11.40 18.06 10.24
C ALA A 5 -10.83 16.63 10.10
N PRO A 6 -11.67 15.59 10.17
CA PRO A 6 -11.25 14.22 9.91
C PRO A 6 -10.57 14.17 8.54
N ARG A 7 -9.37 13.58 8.48
CA ARG A 7 -8.62 13.47 7.22
C ARG A 7 -9.37 12.50 6.31
N SER A 8 -9.78 13.00 5.14
CA SER A 8 -10.56 12.22 4.17
C SER A 8 -9.74 11.16 3.43
N GLU A 9 -8.41 11.26 3.42
CA GLU A 9 -7.54 10.34 2.70
C GLU A 9 -6.26 9.99 3.48
N PRO A 10 -5.77 8.74 3.39
CA PRO A 10 -4.55 8.30 4.08
C PRO A 10 -3.27 8.70 3.31
N ILE A 11 -3.08 10.00 3.07
CA ILE A 11 -2.00 10.58 2.24
C ILE A 11 -0.62 10.10 2.69
N LYS A 12 -0.30 10.18 3.99
CA LYS A 12 1.00 9.75 4.53
C LYS A 12 1.32 8.28 4.24
N LYS A 13 0.30 7.41 4.23
CA LYS A 13 0.49 5.99 3.94
C LYS A 13 0.70 5.76 2.43
N ARG A 14 0.06 6.56 1.59
CA ARG A 14 0.32 6.57 0.13
C ARG A 14 1.77 6.98 -0.16
N GLU A 15 2.24 8.06 0.46
CA GLU A 15 3.62 8.52 0.34
C GLU A 15 4.61 7.42 0.77
N GLN A 16 4.32 6.75 1.89
CA GLN A 16 5.13 5.63 2.37
C GLN A 16 5.21 4.48 1.36
N VAL A 17 4.10 4.12 0.70
CA VAL A 17 4.10 3.10 -0.37
C VAL A 17 5.03 3.53 -1.50
N THR A 18 4.88 4.77 -2.00
CA THR A 18 5.71 5.27 -3.11
C THR A 18 7.19 5.36 -2.75
N GLN A 19 7.52 5.67 -1.50
CA GLN A 19 8.89 5.71 -1.03
C GLN A 19 9.52 4.30 -1.02
N ARG A 20 8.78 3.30 -0.55
CA ARG A 20 9.25 1.90 -0.51
C ARG A 20 9.36 1.27 -1.90
N GLU A 21 8.47 1.65 -2.81
CA GLU A 21 8.58 1.29 -4.22
C GLU A 21 9.88 1.82 -4.84
N LYS A 22 10.16 3.12 -4.64
CA LYS A 22 11.39 3.75 -5.13
C LYS A 22 12.65 3.11 -4.54
N GLU A 23 12.63 2.78 -3.24
CA GLU A 23 13.74 2.07 -2.58
C GLU A 23 13.99 0.69 -3.21
N LEU A 24 12.93 -0.08 -3.49
CA LEU A 24 13.02 -1.38 -4.13
C LEU A 24 13.56 -1.28 -5.57
N VAL A 25 13.04 -0.33 -6.35
CA VAL A 25 13.49 -0.08 -7.73
C VAL A 25 14.96 0.33 -7.76
N LEU A 26 15.39 1.22 -6.86
CA LEU A 26 16.78 1.65 -6.77
C LEU A 26 17.71 0.51 -6.33
N ALA A 27 17.24 -0.35 -5.44
CA ALA A 27 17.96 -1.56 -5.03
C ALA A 27 18.15 -2.55 -6.20
N LEU A 28 17.15 -2.70 -7.07
CA LEU A 28 17.24 -3.51 -8.28
C LEU A 28 18.25 -2.94 -9.27
N LYS A 29 18.22 -1.63 -9.51
CA LYS A 29 19.22 -0.94 -10.36
C LYS A 29 20.65 -1.14 -9.89
N ASN A 30 20.85 -1.05 -8.58
CA ASN A 30 22.16 -1.18 -7.96
C ASN A 30 22.60 -2.63 -7.77
N GLN A 31 21.84 -3.61 -8.29
CA GLN A 31 22.13 -5.05 -8.19
C GLN A 31 22.45 -5.48 -6.75
N LEU A 32 21.67 -4.97 -5.79
CA LEU A 32 21.85 -5.34 -4.39
C LEU A 32 21.62 -6.85 -4.18
N PRO A 33 22.29 -7.46 -3.18
CA PRO A 33 22.15 -8.88 -2.92
C PRO A 33 20.69 -9.24 -2.62
N VAL A 34 20.30 -10.45 -3.02
CA VAL A 34 18.92 -10.98 -2.93
C VAL A 34 18.34 -10.80 -1.52
N ASN A 35 19.11 -11.09 -0.47
CA ASN A 35 18.68 -10.90 0.92
C ASN A 35 18.24 -9.46 1.26
N LYS A 36 18.81 -8.44 0.61
CA LYS A 36 18.40 -7.03 0.79
C LYS A 36 17.16 -6.72 -0.03
N LEU A 37 17.04 -7.27 -1.24
CA LEU A 37 15.87 -7.12 -2.11
C LEU A 37 14.62 -7.74 -1.47
N GLU A 38 14.74 -8.93 -0.90
CA GLU A 38 13.64 -9.60 -0.19
C GLU A 38 13.13 -8.74 0.97
N LYS A 39 14.02 -8.21 1.81
CA LYS A 39 13.66 -7.31 2.92
C LYS A 39 12.96 -6.04 2.43
N LEU A 40 13.39 -5.47 1.31
CA LEU A 40 12.76 -4.27 0.74
C LEU A 40 11.39 -4.58 0.13
N ALA A 41 11.24 -5.71 -0.55
CA ALA A 41 9.98 -6.18 -1.09
C ALA A 41 8.97 -6.51 0.02
N GLU A 42 9.40 -7.10 1.13
CA GLU A 42 8.54 -7.30 2.30
C GLU A 42 8.08 -5.97 2.91
N LYS A 43 8.98 -4.99 3.04
CA LYS A 43 8.64 -3.64 3.51
C LYS A 43 7.66 -2.94 2.57
N TYR A 44 7.80 -3.12 1.27
CA TYR A 44 6.88 -2.61 0.26
C TYR A 44 5.49 -3.23 0.41
N ARG A 45 5.42 -4.57 0.52
CA ARG A 45 4.16 -5.30 0.78
C ARG A 45 3.47 -4.81 2.05
N GLN A 46 4.23 -4.64 3.14
CA GLN A 46 3.69 -4.14 4.41
C GLN A 46 3.13 -2.71 4.28
N ALA A 47 3.80 -1.84 3.52
CA ALA A 47 3.31 -0.49 3.26
C ALA A 47 2.02 -0.52 2.44
N GLN A 48 1.94 -1.34 1.38
CA GLN A 48 0.74 -1.51 0.56
C GLN A 48 -0.45 -1.99 1.41
N LEU A 49 -0.26 -3.05 2.21
CA LEU A 49 -1.30 -3.55 3.11
C LEU A 49 -1.75 -2.49 4.12
N SER A 50 -0.81 -1.71 4.64
CA SER A 50 -1.11 -0.64 5.60
C SER A 50 -1.93 0.49 4.98
N PHE A 51 -1.69 0.80 3.71
CA PHE A 51 -2.43 1.78 2.92
C PHE A 51 -3.85 1.29 2.60
N LEU A 52 -3.99 0.09 2.06
CA LEU A 52 -5.30 -0.52 1.73
C LEU A 52 -6.20 -0.63 2.98
N LYS A 53 -5.65 -1.08 4.11
CA LYS A 53 -6.38 -1.13 5.39
C LYS A 53 -6.83 0.26 5.86
N ALA A 54 -6.04 1.30 5.58
CA ALA A 54 -6.42 2.66 5.93
C ALA A 54 -7.52 3.22 5.02
N GLN A 55 -7.48 2.90 3.72
CA GLN A 55 -8.58 3.25 2.82
C GLN A 55 -9.88 2.56 3.24
N LEU A 56 -9.79 1.28 3.62
CA LEU A 56 -10.92 0.52 4.14
C LEU A 56 -11.49 1.17 5.43
N HIS A 57 -10.63 1.60 6.34
CA HIS A 57 -11.06 2.34 7.54
C HIS A 57 -11.81 3.62 7.21
N VAL A 58 -11.29 4.42 6.27
CA VAL A 58 -11.92 5.66 5.81
C VAL A 58 -13.30 5.39 5.20
N ILE A 59 -13.45 4.33 4.41
CA ILE A 59 -14.74 3.93 3.83
C ILE A 59 -15.73 3.56 4.93
N ARG A 60 -15.33 2.74 5.91
CA ARG A 60 -16.18 2.38 7.05
C ARG A 60 -16.63 3.60 7.87
N GLU A 61 -15.74 4.58 8.07
CA GLU A 61 -16.10 5.84 8.73
C GLU A 61 -17.10 6.66 7.92
N GLN A 62 -16.96 6.70 6.59
CA GLN A 62 -17.88 7.41 5.70
C GLN A 62 -19.27 6.75 5.66
N GLU A 63 -19.33 5.42 5.66
CA GLU A 63 -20.57 4.64 5.78
C GLU A 63 -21.28 4.92 7.10
N LEU A 64 -20.53 4.93 8.21
CA LEU A 64 -21.08 5.26 9.54
C LEU A 64 -21.61 6.70 9.60
N GLN A 65 -21.00 7.62 8.87
CA GLN A 65 -21.46 9.00 8.70
C GLN A 65 -22.59 9.18 7.66
N LYS A 66 -23.13 8.08 7.10
CA LYS A 66 -24.18 8.05 6.05
C LYS A 66 -23.83 8.87 4.80
N ARG A 67 -22.53 9.09 4.54
CA ARG A 67 -22.08 9.71 3.29
C ARG A 67 -22.13 8.63 2.21
N LYS A 68 -22.71 8.94 1.04
CA LYS A 68 -22.77 8.00 -0.08
C LYS A 68 -21.34 7.67 -0.54
N THR A 69 -20.87 6.47 -0.25
CA THR A 69 -19.60 5.93 -0.72
C THR A 69 -19.80 5.27 -2.08
N THR A 70 -19.07 5.75 -3.10
CA THR A 70 -18.98 5.13 -4.44
C THR A 70 -17.87 4.09 -4.53
N MET A 71 -16.99 4.01 -3.53
CA MET A 71 -15.88 3.04 -3.47
C MET A 71 -16.39 1.70 -2.97
N LYS A 72 -16.33 0.66 -3.81
CA LYS A 72 -16.74 -0.70 -3.46
C LYS A 72 -15.74 -1.28 -2.45
N GLN A 73 -16.07 -1.26 -1.16
CA GLN A 73 -15.30 -1.88 -0.08
C GLN A 73 -14.80 -3.29 -0.45
N ALA A 74 -15.64 -4.06 -1.15
CA ALA A 74 -15.32 -5.38 -1.67
C ALA A 74 -14.07 -5.41 -2.58
N ASN A 75 -13.84 -4.37 -3.39
CA ASN A 75 -12.66 -4.28 -4.24
C ASN A 75 -11.39 -4.12 -3.40
N ILE A 76 -11.43 -3.29 -2.36
CA ILE A 76 -10.27 -3.08 -1.47
C ILE A 76 -9.99 -4.35 -0.65
N GLU A 77 -11.03 -5.04 -0.20
CA GLU A 77 -10.88 -6.32 0.49
C GLU A 77 -10.25 -7.39 -0.41
N GLN A 78 -10.66 -7.45 -1.68
CA GLN A 78 -10.02 -8.30 -2.70
C GLN A 78 -8.54 -7.91 -2.91
N GLU A 79 -8.23 -6.62 -3.06
CA GLU A 79 -6.86 -6.15 -3.24
C GLU A 79 -5.97 -6.47 -2.02
N ILE A 80 -6.51 -6.40 -0.81
CA ILE A 80 -5.80 -6.82 0.42
C ILE A 80 -5.46 -8.31 0.35
N LEU A 81 -6.41 -9.14 -0.05
CA LEU A 81 -6.20 -10.59 -0.19
C LEU A 81 -5.15 -10.89 -1.27
N THR A 82 -5.25 -10.24 -2.43
CA THR A 82 -4.26 -10.38 -3.50
C THR A 82 -2.87 -9.97 -3.01
N CYS A 83 -2.72 -8.80 -2.40
CA CYS A 83 -1.43 -8.32 -1.89
C CYS A 83 -0.87 -9.17 -0.75
N SER A 84 -1.73 -9.78 0.07
CA SER A 84 -1.32 -10.68 1.15
C SER A 84 -0.76 -11.99 0.60
N ASN A 85 -1.35 -12.52 -0.47
CA ASN A 85 -0.98 -13.79 -1.08
C ASN A 85 0.18 -13.68 -2.06
N LYS A 86 0.49 -12.47 -2.56
CA LYS A 86 1.65 -12.22 -3.42
C LYS A 86 2.95 -12.63 -2.73
N SER A 87 3.74 -13.42 -3.46
CA SER A 87 5.07 -13.82 -3.02
C SER A 87 6.08 -12.68 -3.15
N VAL A 88 7.15 -12.73 -2.36
CA VAL A 88 8.24 -11.74 -2.42
C VAL A 88 8.89 -11.72 -3.82
N ALA A 89 9.01 -12.89 -4.45
CA ALA A 89 9.52 -13.03 -5.81
C ALA A 89 8.62 -12.34 -6.86
N GLU A 90 7.30 -12.45 -6.73
CA GLU A 90 6.36 -11.74 -7.60
C GLU A 90 6.46 -10.23 -7.46
N LEU A 91 6.62 -9.71 -6.24
CA LEU A 91 6.79 -8.27 -5.99
C LEU A 91 8.08 -7.73 -6.60
N ILE A 92 9.16 -8.51 -6.51
CA ILE A 92 10.44 -8.18 -7.16
C ILE A 92 10.27 -8.16 -8.68
N ASN A 93 9.59 -9.16 -9.25
CA ASN A 93 9.32 -9.23 -10.68
C ASN A 93 8.42 -8.08 -11.18
N GLU A 94 7.40 -7.67 -10.42
CA GLU A 94 6.56 -6.51 -10.73
C GLU A 94 7.39 -5.22 -10.75
N ALA A 95 8.24 -5.02 -9.73
CA ALA A 95 9.14 -3.86 -9.65
C ALA A 95 10.19 -3.85 -10.77
N GLN A 96 10.59 -5.02 -11.26
CA GLN A 96 11.51 -5.16 -12.39
C GLN A 96 10.84 -4.88 -13.75
N LYS A 97 9.55 -5.20 -13.92
CA LYS A 97 8.75 -4.89 -15.13
C LYS A 97 8.36 -3.41 -15.25
N LEU A 98 8.36 -2.69 -14.13
CA LEU A 98 8.18 -1.23 -14.10
C LEU A 98 9.42 -0.47 -14.62
N HIS A 99 10.48 -1.20 -15.01
CA HIS A 99 11.73 -0.68 -15.50
C HIS A 99 12.05 -1.12 -16.93
#